data_AF-A0A7S1RH16-F1
#
_entry.id   AF-A0A7S1RH16-F1
#
_cell.length_a   1.000
_cell.length_b   1.000
_cell.length_c   1.000
_cell.angle_alpha   90.00
_cell.angle_beta   90.00
_cell.angle_gamma   90.00
#
_symmetry.space_group_name_H-M   'P 1'
#
loop_
_entity.id
_entity.type
_entity.pdbx_description
1 polymer ?
#
loop_
_entity_poly.entity_id
_entity_poly.type
_entity_poly.pdbx_seq_one_letter_code
_entity_poly.pdbx_strand_id
1 'polypeptide(L)'
;GVQLLSASALIRLALAFHALDAGAHALLLGRGGSAVAGMHGSAGSAMAAVPLIGSLALMDYMVYGPGSALLALVQPVLYCSLAALVQLGLAMTAGASLNGSTGEPEQPHVKRVGHLTSLGLNVAMGFGVARILAGAISISASTAGISVQWGEPLFATASLLAALLFAVDAARTLAGASTTTPAAGTAHVNGSSRPETPSTMDRVEATAMPAHSLALALLASHAGHLEVLGPDGSLPSALPPLAYGLILAAVALLCQLLLALAPAGPEAGVPHAQQTAQLPLQAGLALGLVGLGVRLWLPLAAVVVPGTLLLLPAEAREGLRGVLGAFGGAAGGAAEYLASCTQAYVKQRQYAKEVLHAQRADAMAAEVERELARKAP
;
A
#
# COMPACT_ATOMS: atom_id res chain seq x y z
N GLY A 1 2.01 17.47 -5.75
CA GLY A 1 3.45 17.83 -5.92
C GLY A 1 4.22 16.68 -6.55
N VAL A 2 5.47 16.91 -6.97
CA VAL A 2 6.33 15.93 -7.66
C VAL A 2 6.55 14.66 -6.84
N GLN A 3 6.77 14.76 -5.53
CA GLN A 3 6.93 13.61 -4.62
C GLN A 3 5.73 12.65 -4.59
N LEU A 4 4.50 13.20 -4.65
CA LEU A 4 3.29 12.38 -4.67
C LEU A 4 3.10 11.70 -6.03
N LEU A 5 3.49 12.37 -7.12
CA LEU A 5 3.45 11.79 -8.46
C LEU A 5 4.46 10.64 -8.58
N SER A 6 5.69 10.81 -8.08
CA SER A 6 6.71 9.75 -8.10
C SER A 6 6.30 8.56 -7.24
N ALA A 7 5.84 8.80 -6.01
CA ALA A 7 5.34 7.74 -5.13
C ALA A 7 4.12 7.02 -5.71
N SER A 8 3.17 7.75 -6.30
CA SER A 8 2.02 7.14 -6.96
C SER A 8 2.46 6.27 -8.13
N ALA A 9 3.40 6.73 -8.96
CA ALA A 9 3.95 5.95 -10.07
C ALA A 9 4.62 4.65 -9.58
N LEU A 10 5.42 4.70 -8.51
CA LEU A 10 6.02 3.52 -7.91
C LEU A 10 4.99 2.53 -7.37
N ILE A 11 4.01 3.02 -6.60
CA ILE A 11 2.95 2.17 -6.03
C ILE A 11 2.21 1.45 -7.16
N ARG A 12 1.88 2.18 -8.23
CA ARG A 12 1.24 1.62 -9.42
C ARG A 12 2.11 0.56 -10.09
N LEU A 13 3.41 0.81 -10.20
CA LEU A 13 4.36 -0.13 -10.77
C LEU A 13 4.48 -1.40 -9.91
N ALA A 14 4.49 -1.27 -8.58
CA ALA A 14 4.51 -2.40 -7.66
C ALA A 14 3.23 -3.23 -7.73
N LEU A 15 2.07 -2.58 -7.78
CA LEU A 15 0.80 -3.29 -7.99
C LEU A 15 0.77 -4.02 -9.33
N ALA A 16 1.28 -3.40 -10.40
CA ALA A 16 1.41 -4.04 -11.70
C ALA A 16 2.35 -5.26 -11.64
N PHE A 17 3.49 -5.13 -10.94
CA PHE A 17 4.43 -6.23 -10.73
C PHE A 17 3.80 -7.38 -9.96
N HIS A 18 3.11 -7.12 -8.84
CA HIS A 18 2.41 -8.15 -8.08
C HIS A 18 1.27 -8.83 -8.87
N ALA A 19 0.56 -8.08 -9.71
CA ALA A 19 -0.46 -8.65 -10.59
C ALA A 19 0.16 -9.57 -11.65
N LEU A 20 1.30 -9.17 -12.23
CA LEU A 20 2.06 -9.99 -13.17
C LEU A 20 2.63 -11.23 -12.49
N ASP A 21 3.14 -11.12 -11.27
CA ASP A 21 3.61 -12.24 -10.45
C ASP A 21 2.48 -13.24 -10.20
N ALA A 22 1.36 -12.79 -9.63
CA ALA A 22 0.21 -13.64 -9.35
C ALA A 22 -0.30 -14.32 -10.63
N GLY A 23 -0.35 -13.60 -11.75
CA GLY A 23 -0.70 -14.15 -13.06
C GLY A 23 0.32 -15.17 -13.56
N ALA A 24 1.61 -14.90 -13.41
CA ALA A 24 2.68 -15.82 -13.78
C ALA A 24 2.62 -17.10 -12.95
N HIS A 25 2.44 -17.01 -11.63
CA HIS A 25 2.24 -18.16 -10.76
C HIS A 25 0.99 -18.98 -11.14
N ALA A 26 -0.13 -18.32 -11.45
CA ALA A 26 -1.33 -19.01 -11.91
C ALA A 26 -1.12 -19.75 -13.25
N LEU A 27 -0.34 -19.18 -14.16
CA LEU A 27 -0.08 -19.74 -15.49
C LEU A 27 1.07 -20.77 -15.52
N LEU A 28 2.04 -20.66 -14.61
CA LEU A 28 3.28 -21.47 -14.60
C LEU A 28 3.20 -22.73 -13.72
N LEU A 29 2.05 -23.05 -13.16
CA LEU A 29 1.80 -24.30 -12.40
C LEU A 29 2.08 -25.60 -13.20
N GLY A 30 2.48 -25.54 -14.48
CA GLY A 30 2.79 -26.71 -15.31
C GLY A 30 4.16 -26.77 -16.02
N ARG A 31 4.98 -25.72 -16.05
CA ARG A 31 6.27 -25.74 -16.81
C ARG A 31 7.39 -25.05 -16.00
N GLY A 32 8.45 -25.82 -15.73
CA GLY A 32 9.58 -25.45 -14.86
C GLY A 32 10.03 -23.98 -14.95
N GLY A 33 9.70 -23.21 -13.92
CA GLY A 33 9.81 -21.75 -13.87
C GLY A 33 11.03 -21.22 -13.12
N SER A 34 12.25 -21.64 -13.49
CA SER A 34 13.47 -21.15 -12.83
C SER A 34 13.76 -19.66 -13.10
N ALA A 35 13.52 -19.19 -14.32
CA ALA A 35 13.80 -17.80 -14.71
C ALA A 35 12.86 -16.79 -14.03
N VAL A 36 11.58 -17.14 -13.92
CA VAL A 36 10.58 -16.30 -13.25
C VAL A 36 10.85 -16.24 -11.74
N ALA A 37 11.33 -17.34 -11.14
CA ALA A 37 11.73 -17.36 -9.73
C ALA A 37 12.94 -16.44 -9.44
N GLY A 38 13.94 -16.39 -10.33
CA GLY A 38 15.10 -15.51 -10.18
C GLY A 38 14.74 -14.02 -10.27
N MET A 39 13.84 -13.66 -11.21
CA MET A 39 13.32 -12.30 -11.33
C MET A 39 12.52 -11.90 -10.08
N HIS A 40 11.78 -12.83 -9.48
CA HIS A 40 11.02 -12.61 -8.25
C HIS A 40 11.90 -12.26 -7.04
N GLY A 41 13.02 -12.95 -6.85
CA GLY A 41 13.89 -12.68 -5.70
C GLY A 41 14.44 -11.26 -5.70
N SER A 42 14.95 -10.80 -6.86
CA SER A 42 15.55 -9.47 -6.97
C SER A 42 14.50 -8.34 -6.98
N ALA A 43 13.43 -8.49 -7.77
CA ALA A 43 12.37 -7.50 -7.82
C ALA A 43 11.54 -7.44 -6.53
N GLY A 44 11.39 -8.57 -5.83
CA GLY A 44 10.65 -8.65 -4.58
C GLY A 44 11.18 -7.71 -3.50
N SER A 45 12.51 -7.58 -3.38
CA SER A 45 13.13 -6.64 -2.44
C SER A 45 12.80 -5.17 -2.74
N ALA A 46 12.90 -4.76 -4.00
CA ALA A 46 12.56 -3.40 -4.45
C ALA A 46 11.07 -3.10 -4.24
N MET A 47 10.20 -4.07 -4.56
CA MET A 47 8.76 -3.93 -4.43
C MET A 47 8.30 -3.92 -2.97
N ALA A 48 8.97 -4.67 -2.08
CA ALA A 48 8.70 -4.66 -0.65
C ALA A 48 8.92 -3.27 -0.02
N ALA A 49 9.86 -2.48 -0.54
CA ALA A 49 10.13 -1.13 -0.07
C ALA A 49 9.11 -0.09 -0.57
N VAL A 50 8.35 -0.37 -1.64
CA VAL A 50 7.46 0.62 -2.27
C VAL A 50 6.38 1.18 -1.34
N PRO A 51 5.68 0.38 -0.50
CA PRO A 51 4.74 0.92 0.48
C PRO A 51 5.38 1.91 1.45
N LEU A 52 6.61 1.65 1.87
CA LEU A 52 7.37 2.55 2.74
C LEU A 52 7.78 3.82 2.00
N ILE A 53 8.25 3.73 0.75
CA ILE A 53 8.55 4.92 -0.06
C ILE A 53 7.28 5.78 -0.25
N GLY A 54 6.13 5.13 -0.46
CA GLY A 54 4.83 5.77 -0.56
C GLY A 54 4.42 6.51 0.71
N SER A 55 4.58 5.88 1.87
CA SER A 55 4.27 6.50 3.16
C SER A 55 5.21 7.67 3.46
N LEU A 56 6.51 7.52 3.19
CA LEU A 56 7.50 8.61 3.32
C LEU A 56 7.16 9.80 2.41
N ALA A 57 6.75 9.55 1.17
CA ALA A 57 6.34 10.60 0.24
C ALA A 57 5.11 11.38 0.71
N LEU A 58 4.14 10.67 1.26
CA LEU A 58 2.94 11.27 1.80
C LEU A 58 3.28 12.09 3.05
N MET A 59 4.07 11.55 3.96
CA MET A 59 4.49 12.27 5.17
C MET A 59 5.32 13.51 4.86
N ASP A 60 6.26 13.45 3.91
CA ASP A 60 7.03 14.62 3.48
C ASP A 60 6.13 15.71 2.89
N TYR A 61 5.07 15.32 2.16
CA TYR A 61 4.03 16.26 1.69
C TYR A 61 3.24 16.90 2.82
N MET A 62 2.91 16.16 3.87
CA MET A 62 2.15 16.71 5.00
C MET A 62 2.99 17.70 5.82
N VAL A 63 4.28 17.43 5.98
CA VAL A 63 5.19 18.26 6.79
C VAL A 63 5.65 19.50 6.05
N TYR A 64 6.07 19.35 4.79
CA TYR A 64 6.72 20.43 4.03
C TYR A 64 5.84 21.00 2.92
N GLY A 65 4.65 20.44 2.70
CA GLY A 65 3.74 20.84 1.63
C GLY A 65 4.20 20.38 0.23
N PRO A 66 3.58 20.93 -0.83
CA PRO A 66 4.00 20.66 -2.21
C PRO A 66 5.40 21.24 -2.47
N GLY A 67 6.38 20.36 -2.68
CA GLY A 67 7.72 20.78 -3.11
C GLY A 67 7.69 21.49 -4.48
N SER A 68 8.52 22.52 -4.62
CA SER A 68 8.78 23.16 -5.91
C SER A 68 9.66 22.26 -6.79
N ALA A 69 9.58 22.42 -8.11
CA ALA A 69 10.42 21.65 -9.04
C ALA A 69 11.93 21.84 -8.79
N LEU A 70 12.34 23.01 -8.30
CA LEU A 70 13.73 23.30 -7.94
C LEU A 70 14.17 22.53 -6.69
N LEU A 71 13.28 22.35 -5.70
CA LEU A 71 13.58 21.59 -4.49
C LEU A 71 13.44 20.08 -4.70
N ALA A 72 12.84 19.63 -5.80
CA ALA A 72 12.65 18.21 -6.09
C ALA A 72 13.96 17.40 -6.09
N LEU A 73 15.07 18.03 -6.49
CA LEU A 73 16.40 17.40 -6.45
C LEU A 73 16.90 17.15 -5.02
N VAL A 74 16.38 17.85 -4.01
CA VAL A 74 16.78 17.66 -2.61
C VAL A 74 15.83 16.69 -1.89
N GLN A 75 14.77 16.22 -2.57
CA GLN A 75 13.76 15.37 -1.94
C GLN A 75 14.24 13.91 -1.86
N PRO A 76 14.40 13.34 -0.65
CA PRO A 76 14.85 11.96 -0.47
C PRO A 76 13.98 10.93 -1.21
N VAL A 77 12.67 11.20 -1.30
CA VAL A 77 11.68 10.36 -1.99
C VAL A 77 12.00 10.19 -3.47
N LEU A 78 12.52 11.23 -4.12
CA LEU A 78 12.91 11.16 -5.54
C LEU A 78 14.07 10.16 -5.71
N TYR A 79 15.05 10.21 -4.81
CA TYR A 79 16.17 9.28 -4.79
C TYR A 79 15.73 7.85 -4.48
N CYS A 80 14.81 7.65 -3.53
CA CYS A 80 14.21 6.34 -3.28
C CYS A 80 13.51 5.80 -4.54
N SER A 81 12.77 6.66 -5.25
CA SER A 81 12.05 6.29 -6.47
C SER A 81 13.00 5.89 -7.59
N LEU A 82 14.06 6.68 -7.79
CA LEU A 82 15.08 6.38 -8.78
C LEU A 82 15.82 5.08 -8.44
N ALA A 83 16.20 4.88 -7.18
CA ALA A 83 16.87 3.67 -6.73
C ALA A 83 15.99 2.42 -6.93
N ALA A 84 14.70 2.49 -6.59
CA ALA A 84 13.75 1.40 -6.82
C ALA A 84 13.57 1.09 -8.32
N LEU A 85 13.49 2.12 -9.18
CA LEU A 85 13.41 1.95 -10.63
C LEU A 85 14.69 1.33 -11.22
N VAL A 86 15.86 1.74 -10.73
CA VAL A 86 17.15 1.17 -11.14
C VAL A 86 17.23 -0.30 -10.72
N GLN A 87 16.84 -0.64 -9.48
CA GLN A 87 16.80 -2.03 -9.01
C GLN A 87 15.86 -2.89 -9.86
N LEU A 88 14.65 -2.38 -10.16
CA LEU A 88 13.69 -3.09 -10.99
C LEU A 88 14.25 -3.28 -12.42
N GLY A 89 14.82 -2.24 -13.01
CA GLY A 89 15.46 -2.33 -14.34
C GLY A 89 16.61 -3.35 -14.36
N LEU A 90 17.44 -3.39 -13.32
CA LEU A 90 18.49 -4.38 -13.17
C LEU A 90 17.94 -5.80 -13.02
N ALA A 91 16.89 -6.00 -12.23
CA ALA A 91 16.25 -7.30 -12.07
C ALA A 91 15.67 -7.81 -13.41
N MET A 92 15.05 -6.92 -14.19
CA MET A 92 14.48 -7.25 -15.50
C MET A 92 15.56 -7.58 -16.54
N THR A 93 16.65 -6.79 -16.59
CA THR A 93 17.76 -7.02 -17.53
C THR A 93 18.56 -8.28 -17.17
N ALA A 94 18.80 -8.53 -15.89
CA ALA A 94 19.44 -9.76 -15.42
C ALA A 94 18.57 -10.99 -15.72
N GLY A 95 17.25 -10.92 -15.46
CA GLY A 95 16.31 -11.99 -15.79
C GLY A 95 16.24 -12.29 -17.29
N ALA A 96 16.26 -11.26 -18.14
CA ALA A 96 16.27 -11.42 -19.59
C ALA A 96 17.57 -12.06 -20.11
N SER A 97 18.73 -11.70 -19.54
CA SER A 97 20.03 -12.24 -19.95
C SER A 97 20.22 -13.72 -19.55
N LEU A 98 19.62 -14.15 -18.43
CA LEU A 98 19.79 -15.50 -17.89
C LEU A 98 18.87 -16.54 -18.54
N ASN A 99 17.84 -16.10 -19.29
CA ASN A 99 16.93 -16.99 -20.01
C ASN A 99 17.61 -17.79 -21.14
N GLY A 100 18.85 -17.47 -21.51
CA GLY A 100 19.60 -18.16 -22.57
C GLY A 100 20.44 -19.36 -22.12
N SER A 101 20.77 -19.49 -20.83
CA SER A 101 21.70 -20.51 -20.35
C SER A 101 21.30 -21.03 -18.97
N THR A 102 20.37 -21.98 -18.95
CA THR A 102 19.97 -22.74 -17.75
C THR A 102 21.17 -23.53 -17.23
N GLY A 103 21.98 -22.93 -16.35
CA GLY A 103 23.06 -23.62 -15.67
C GLY A 103 24.30 -22.79 -15.35
N GLU A 104 24.45 -21.58 -15.90
CA GLU A 104 25.61 -20.77 -15.52
C GLU A 104 25.42 -20.15 -14.13
N PRO A 105 26.45 -20.24 -13.26
CA PRO A 105 26.40 -19.63 -11.94
C PRO A 105 26.17 -18.12 -12.09
N GLU A 106 25.20 -17.63 -11.33
CA GLU A 106 24.79 -16.24 -11.28
C GLU A 106 26.03 -15.33 -11.17
N GLN A 107 26.22 -14.44 -12.15
CA GLN A 107 27.45 -13.65 -12.24
C GLN A 107 27.64 -12.81 -10.98
N PRO A 108 28.83 -12.84 -10.35
CA PRO A 108 29.09 -12.14 -9.08
C PRO A 108 28.89 -10.62 -9.18
N HIS A 109 29.00 -10.06 -10.38
CA HIS A 109 28.74 -8.64 -10.65
C HIS A 109 27.29 -8.24 -10.42
N VAL A 110 26.32 -9.08 -10.83
CA VAL A 110 24.88 -8.79 -10.68
C VAL A 110 24.51 -8.72 -9.19
N LYS A 111 24.99 -9.68 -8.39
CA LYS A 111 24.80 -9.68 -6.93
C LYS A 111 25.37 -8.43 -6.27
N ARG A 112 26.59 -8.04 -6.67
CA ARG A 112 27.26 -6.85 -6.12
C ARG A 112 26.49 -5.57 -6.45
N VAL A 113 26.01 -5.42 -7.68
CA VAL A 113 25.21 -4.27 -8.09
C VAL A 113 23.85 -4.25 -7.38
N GLY A 114 23.18 -5.41 -7.24
CA GLY A 114 21.95 -5.53 -6.47
C GLY A 114 22.13 -5.12 -5.00
N HIS A 115 23.23 -5.54 -4.38
CA HIS A 115 23.54 -5.15 -3.00
C HIS A 115 23.83 -3.65 -2.87
N LEU A 116 24.63 -3.07 -3.77
CA LEU A 116 24.93 -1.63 -3.76
C LEU A 116 23.68 -0.78 -3.97
N THR A 117 22.79 -1.22 -4.86
CA THR A 117 21.52 -0.52 -5.09
C THR A 117 20.56 -0.65 -3.91
N SER A 118 20.51 -1.79 -3.24
CA SER A 118 19.75 -1.98 -1.99
C SER A 118 20.29 -1.11 -0.86
N LEU A 119 21.61 -1.01 -0.71
CA LEU A 119 22.25 -0.10 0.24
C LEU A 119 21.91 1.37 -0.08
N GLY A 120 22.02 1.75 -1.36
CA GLY A 120 21.68 3.11 -1.80
C GLY A 120 20.22 3.47 -1.53
N LEU A 121 19.30 2.53 -1.75
CA LEU A 121 17.89 2.69 -1.41
C LEU A 121 17.68 2.88 0.09
N ASN A 122 18.32 2.06 0.92
CA ASN A 122 18.26 2.19 2.38
C ASN A 122 18.80 3.54 2.87
N VAL A 123 19.92 4.01 2.32
CA VAL A 123 20.48 5.32 2.66
C VAL A 123 19.48 6.44 2.28
N ALA A 124 18.88 6.37 1.09
CA ALA A 124 17.88 7.34 0.67
C ALA A 124 16.63 7.33 1.56
N MET A 125 16.13 6.15 1.94
CA MET A 125 15.01 6.01 2.87
C MET A 125 15.35 6.56 4.25
N GLY A 126 16.57 6.32 4.74
CA GLY A 126 17.06 6.89 6.01
C GLY A 126 17.06 8.40 6.00
N PHE A 127 17.50 9.04 4.90
CA PHE A 127 17.36 10.50 4.74
C PHE A 127 15.91 10.96 4.71
N GLY A 128 15.01 10.20 4.08
CA GLY A 128 13.57 10.46 4.09
C GLY A 128 12.98 10.44 5.50
N VAL A 129 13.26 9.38 6.26
CA VAL A 129 12.82 9.23 7.66
C VAL A 129 13.38 10.37 8.52
N ALA A 130 14.67 10.64 8.44
CA ALA A 130 15.31 11.71 9.23
C ALA A 130 14.69 13.08 8.92
N ARG A 131 14.44 13.37 7.64
CA ARG A 131 13.80 14.61 7.20
C ARG A 131 12.37 14.74 7.71
N ILE A 132 11.58 13.66 7.66
CA ILE A 132 10.20 13.64 8.18
C ILE A 132 10.22 13.87 9.69
N LEU A 133 11.06 13.15 10.43
CA LEU A 133 11.19 13.32 11.89
C LEU A 133 11.62 14.74 12.26
N ALA A 134 12.55 15.34 11.51
CA ALA A 134 13.00 16.71 11.74
C ALA A 134 11.89 17.76 11.58
N GLY A 135 10.89 17.51 10.72
CA GLY A 135 9.74 18.41 10.59
C GLY A 135 8.52 17.98 11.41
N ALA A 136 8.46 16.72 11.87
CA ALA A 136 7.42 16.21 12.77
C ALA A 136 7.63 16.65 14.23
N ILE A 137 8.90 16.92 14.60
CA ILE A 137 9.32 17.22 15.97
C ILE A 137 9.77 18.68 16.04
N SER A 138 9.09 19.47 16.86
CA SER A 138 9.57 20.80 17.25
C SER A 138 10.32 20.67 18.58
N ILE A 139 11.65 20.83 18.53
CA ILE A 139 12.48 20.88 19.74
C ILE A 139 12.68 22.34 20.12
N SER A 140 12.06 22.76 21.22
CA SER A 140 12.30 24.07 21.81
C SER A 140 13.17 23.93 23.05
N ALA A 141 14.38 24.49 23.00
CA ALA A 141 15.26 24.61 24.14
C ALA A 141 15.07 25.99 24.78
N SER A 142 14.77 26.02 26.09
CA SER A 142 14.72 27.24 26.89
C SER A 142 15.66 27.13 28.09
N THR A 143 15.94 28.25 28.74
CA THR A 143 16.69 28.26 30.02
C THR A 143 15.97 27.48 31.14
N ALA A 144 14.67 27.22 31.00
CA ALA A 144 13.87 26.40 31.92
C ALA A 144 13.88 24.90 31.58
N GLY A 145 14.43 24.49 30.43
CA GLY A 145 14.51 23.09 30.01
C GLY A 145 14.29 22.87 28.50
N ILE A 146 14.41 21.61 28.08
CA ILE A 146 14.16 21.15 26.71
C ILE A 146 12.73 20.61 26.65
N SER A 147 11.87 21.20 25.82
CA SER A 147 10.55 20.65 25.50
C SER A 147 10.53 20.12 24.08
N VAL A 148 10.01 18.89 23.93
CA VAL A 148 9.81 18.24 22.64
C VAL A 148 8.32 18.25 22.37
N GLN A 149 7.90 19.08 21.42
CA GLN A 149 6.51 19.13 20.98
C GLN A 149 6.38 18.31 19.70
N TRP A 150 5.60 17.24 19.79
CA TRP A 150 5.19 16.48 18.62
C TRP A 150 4.06 17.21 17.91
N GLY A 151 3.99 17.06 16.59
CA GLY A 151 2.81 17.42 15.81
C GLY A 151 1.59 16.56 16.17
N GLU A 152 0.66 16.44 15.22
CA GLU A 152 -0.55 15.63 15.45
C GLU A 152 -0.20 14.17 15.81
N PRO A 153 -0.91 13.57 16.79
CA PRO A 153 -0.54 12.26 17.34
C PRO A 153 -0.62 11.13 16.29
N LEU A 154 -1.56 11.22 15.34
CA LEU A 154 -1.68 10.26 14.24
C LEU A 154 -0.47 10.33 13.31
N PHE A 155 -0.03 11.55 12.99
CA PHE A 155 1.14 11.79 12.15
C PHE A 155 2.43 11.32 12.82
N ALA A 156 2.60 11.61 14.12
CA ALA A 156 3.73 11.15 14.91
C ALA A 156 3.79 9.61 14.96
N THR A 157 2.64 8.95 15.18
CA THR A 157 2.55 7.49 15.20
C THR A 157 2.93 6.88 13.85
N ALA A 158 2.41 7.43 12.74
CA ALA A 158 2.76 6.97 11.40
C ALA A 158 4.27 7.17 11.09
N SER A 159 4.85 8.28 11.53
CA SER A 159 6.27 8.59 11.35
C SER A 159 7.17 7.61 12.11
N LEU A 160 6.83 7.31 13.37
CA LEU A 160 7.56 6.32 14.18
C LEU A 160 7.43 4.91 13.59
N LEU A 161 6.24 4.55 13.09
CA LEU A 161 6.02 3.26 12.46
C LEU A 161 6.84 3.12 11.17
N ALA A 162 6.89 4.16 10.34
CA ALA A 162 7.75 4.18 9.16
C ALA A 162 9.24 4.09 9.52
N ALA A 163 9.69 4.75 10.59
CA ALA A 163 11.06 4.64 11.08
C ALA A 163 11.39 3.22 11.56
N LEU A 164 10.45 2.55 12.24
CA LEU A 164 10.61 1.15 12.65
C LEU A 164 10.70 0.21 11.44
N LEU A 165 9.82 0.38 10.46
CA LEU A 165 9.83 -0.41 9.21
C LEU A 165 11.14 -0.24 8.46
N PHE A 166 11.62 1.01 8.36
CA PHE A 166 12.94 1.31 7.81
C PHE A 166 14.05 0.60 8.59
N ALA A 167 14.04 0.63 9.93
CA ALA A 167 15.07 -0.01 10.73
C ALA A 167 15.11 -1.53 10.52
N VAL A 168 13.95 -2.17 10.35
CA VAL A 168 13.87 -3.60 10.02
C VAL A 168 14.47 -3.89 8.64
N ASP A 169 14.13 -3.10 7.62
CA ASP A 169 14.65 -3.29 6.27
C ASP A 169 16.17 -3.02 6.17
N ALA A 170 16.65 -1.99 6.86
CA ALA A 170 18.07 -1.67 6.96
C ALA A 170 18.84 -2.79 7.68
N ALA A 171 18.32 -3.31 8.80
CA ALA A 171 18.92 -4.44 9.51
C ALA A 171 19.00 -5.68 8.63
N ARG A 172 18.00 -5.93 7.78
CA ARG A 172 17.98 -7.06 6.84
C ARG A 172 19.08 -6.93 5.82
N THR A 173 19.19 -5.74 5.24
CA THR A 173 20.18 -5.45 4.21
C THR A 173 21.61 -5.59 4.76
N LEU A 174 21.84 -5.14 6.00
CA LEU A 174 23.12 -5.29 6.69
C LEU A 174 23.42 -6.75 7.09
N ALA A 175 22.42 -7.50 7.55
CA ALA A 175 22.57 -8.91 7.87
C ALA A 175 22.91 -9.76 6.63
N GLY A 176 22.24 -9.50 5.50
CA GLY A 176 22.50 -10.17 4.22
C GLY A 176 23.88 -9.87 3.63
N ALA A 177 24.48 -8.71 3.95
CA ALA A 177 25.86 -8.40 3.57
C ALA A 177 26.89 -9.31 4.26
N SER A 178 26.54 -9.87 5.42
CA SER A 178 27.46 -10.59 6.29
C SER A 178 27.60 -12.08 5.94
N THR A 179 26.68 -12.65 5.16
CA THR A 179 26.60 -14.09 4.87
C THR A 179 27.24 -14.50 3.53
N THR A 180 27.80 -13.57 2.77
CA THR A 180 28.29 -13.83 1.39
C THR A 180 29.71 -14.38 1.27
N THR A 181 30.26 -14.99 2.34
CA THR A 181 31.50 -15.77 2.22
C THR A 181 31.17 -17.26 2.36
N PRO A 182 30.89 -17.98 1.26
CA PRO A 182 30.85 -19.43 1.33
C PRO A 182 32.27 -19.88 1.69
N ALA A 183 32.43 -20.45 2.88
CA ALA A 183 33.62 -21.21 3.21
C ALA A 183 33.71 -22.35 2.17
N ALA A 184 34.57 -22.16 1.18
CA ALA A 184 34.82 -23.13 0.13
C ALA A 184 35.34 -24.41 0.79
N GLY A 185 34.48 -25.43 0.94
CA GLY A 185 34.90 -26.78 1.28
C GLY A 185 34.13 -27.42 2.43
N THR A 186 32.90 -27.86 2.18
CA THR A 186 32.40 -29.09 2.80
C THR A 186 31.49 -29.81 1.80
N ALA A 187 31.88 -31.03 1.48
CA ALA A 187 31.25 -31.92 0.52
C ALA A 187 29.74 -32.07 0.78
N HIS A 188 28.97 -31.99 -0.30
CA HIS A 188 27.54 -32.24 -0.35
C HIS A 188 27.27 -33.72 0.00
N VAL A 189 26.93 -34.00 1.25
CA VAL A 189 26.43 -35.33 1.65
C VAL A 189 24.95 -35.39 1.31
N ASN A 190 24.62 -36.22 0.32
CA ASN A 190 23.25 -36.49 -0.12
C ASN A 190 22.39 -37.05 1.03
N GLY A 191 21.17 -36.52 1.20
CA GLY A 191 20.07 -37.36 1.67
C GLY A 191 19.29 -36.93 2.91
N SER A 192 19.29 -35.66 3.33
CA SER A 192 18.30 -35.17 4.31
C SER A 192 18.20 -33.65 4.26
N SER A 193 17.28 -33.11 3.46
CA SER A 193 16.88 -31.70 3.56
C SER A 193 16.02 -31.55 4.82
N ARG A 194 16.69 -31.51 5.98
CA ARG A 194 16.06 -31.11 7.23
C ARG A 194 15.45 -29.73 7.00
N PRO A 195 14.17 -29.49 7.33
CA PRO A 195 13.54 -28.19 7.11
C PRO A 195 14.38 -27.13 7.83
N GLU A 196 14.91 -26.17 7.06
CA GLU A 196 15.65 -25.05 7.62
C GLU A 196 14.70 -24.29 8.55
N THR A 197 15.07 -24.21 9.82
CA THR A 197 14.30 -23.42 10.77
C THR A 197 14.35 -21.96 10.34
N PRO A 198 13.21 -21.27 10.20
CA PRO A 198 13.18 -19.88 9.75
C PRO A 198 14.04 -19.01 10.66
N SER A 199 14.84 -18.13 10.03
CA SER A 199 15.77 -17.28 10.76
C SER A 199 15.01 -16.33 11.70
N THR A 200 15.69 -15.83 12.72
CA THR A 200 15.12 -14.81 13.61
C THR A 200 14.68 -13.57 12.83
N MET A 201 15.41 -13.23 11.76
CA MET A 201 15.09 -12.08 10.91
C MET A 201 13.81 -12.28 10.11
N ASP A 202 13.57 -13.49 9.59
CA ASP A 202 12.33 -13.81 8.87
C ASP A 202 11.10 -13.65 9.77
N ARG A 203 11.25 -13.96 11.08
CA ARG A 203 10.19 -13.75 12.08
C ARG A 203 9.95 -12.26 12.37
N VAL A 204 11.01 -11.46 12.43
CA VAL A 204 10.89 -10.01 12.62
C VAL A 204 10.23 -9.37 11.39
N GLU A 205 10.58 -9.81 10.18
CA GLU A 205 9.95 -9.33 8.95
C GLU A 205 8.46 -9.70 8.89
N ALA A 206 8.12 -10.95 9.21
CA ALA A 206 6.73 -11.40 9.22
C ALA A 206 5.87 -10.60 10.21
N THR A 207 6.44 -10.19 11.35
CA THR A 207 5.75 -9.34 12.34
C THR A 207 5.71 -7.86 11.94
N ALA A 208 6.66 -7.37 11.15
CA ALA A 208 6.71 -6.01 10.65
C ALA A 208 5.88 -5.78 9.37
N MET A 209 5.64 -6.81 8.55
CA MET A 209 4.83 -6.69 7.32
C MET A 209 3.49 -5.98 7.52
N PRO A 210 2.67 -6.32 8.53
CA PRO A 210 1.38 -5.67 8.77
C PRO A 210 1.50 -4.17 9.05
N ALA A 211 2.60 -3.73 9.67
CA ALA A 211 2.81 -2.34 10.02
C ALA A 211 2.88 -1.41 8.79
N HIS A 212 3.26 -1.92 7.61
CA HIS A 212 3.20 -1.14 6.36
C HIS A 212 1.76 -0.71 6.03
N SER A 213 0.83 -1.65 6.13
CA SER A 213 -0.59 -1.37 5.86
C SER A 213 -1.20 -0.42 6.88
N LEU A 214 -0.80 -0.53 8.15
CA LEU A 214 -1.25 0.36 9.22
C LEU A 214 -0.69 1.77 9.05
N ALA A 215 0.59 1.91 8.69
CA ALA A 215 1.18 3.22 8.42
C ALA A 215 0.43 3.95 7.30
N LEU A 216 0.16 3.24 6.19
CA LEU A 216 -0.62 3.79 5.07
C LEU A 216 -2.06 4.13 5.47
N ALA A 217 -2.72 3.27 6.26
CA ALA A 217 -4.08 3.52 6.73
C ALA A 217 -4.14 4.77 7.62
N LEU A 218 -3.23 4.89 8.59
CA LEU A 218 -3.12 6.06 9.48
C LEU A 218 -2.92 7.35 8.67
N LEU A 219 -2.04 7.32 7.68
CA LEU A 219 -1.81 8.48 6.82
C LEU A 219 -3.01 8.81 5.93
N ALA A 220 -3.68 7.81 5.37
CA ALA A 220 -4.89 8.01 4.57
C ALA A 220 -6.02 8.64 5.40
N SER A 221 -6.19 8.19 6.65
CA SER A 221 -7.18 8.76 7.57
C SER A 221 -6.82 10.19 7.98
N HIS A 222 -5.55 10.48 8.20
CA HIS A 222 -5.10 11.83 8.54
C HIS A 222 -5.26 12.80 7.34
N ALA A 223 -4.90 12.36 6.13
CA ALA A 223 -5.11 13.14 4.91
C ALA A 223 -6.60 13.40 4.62
N GLY A 224 -7.45 12.40 4.84
CA GLY A 224 -8.91 12.55 4.74
C GLY A 224 -9.46 13.59 5.72
N HIS A 225 -8.92 13.69 6.93
CA HIS A 225 -9.33 14.71 7.90
C HIS A 225 -9.01 16.14 7.45
N LEU A 226 -7.89 16.34 6.74
CA LEU A 226 -7.46 17.66 6.26
C LEU A 226 -8.30 18.16 5.07
N GLU A 227 -8.74 17.29 4.16
CA GLU A 227 -9.63 17.69 3.05
C GLU A 227 -11.09 17.89 3.47
N VAL A 228 -11.53 17.23 4.55
CA VAL A 228 -12.89 17.34 5.10
C VAL A 228 -13.16 18.73 5.70
N LEU A 229 -12.11 19.45 6.11
CA LEU A 229 -12.16 20.87 6.46
C LEU A 229 -12.08 21.73 5.19
N GLY A 230 -13.05 21.57 4.29
CA GLY A 230 -13.27 22.56 3.24
C GLY A 230 -13.50 23.95 3.85
N PRO A 231 -13.23 25.04 3.11
CA PRO A 231 -13.35 26.41 3.62
C PRO A 231 -14.75 26.75 4.18
N ASP A 232 -15.77 25.97 3.79
CA ASP A 232 -17.16 26.18 4.17
C ASP A 232 -17.60 25.41 5.43
N GLY A 233 -16.72 24.64 6.07
CA GLY A 233 -16.99 23.96 7.35
C GLY A 233 -18.09 22.88 7.33
N SER A 234 -18.68 22.57 6.17
CA SER A 234 -19.69 21.53 6.04
C SER A 234 -19.02 20.16 5.92
N LEU A 235 -19.19 19.32 6.94
CA LEU A 235 -18.75 17.92 6.97
C LEU A 235 -19.37 17.12 5.79
N PRO A 236 -18.60 16.65 4.79
CA PRO A 236 -19.11 15.69 3.83
C PRO A 236 -19.47 14.37 4.53
N SER A 237 -20.71 13.92 4.34
CA SER A 237 -21.28 12.68 4.90
C SER A 237 -20.67 11.37 4.37
N ALA A 238 -19.48 11.42 3.77
CA ALA A 238 -18.80 10.29 3.11
C ALA A 238 -17.68 9.64 3.97
N LEU A 239 -17.52 10.06 5.23
CA LEU A 239 -16.54 9.54 6.19
C LEU A 239 -16.67 8.07 6.67
N PRO A 240 -17.84 7.37 6.65
CA PRO A 240 -17.93 6.09 7.34
C PRO A 240 -17.04 4.96 6.77
N PRO A 241 -16.95 4.70 5.46
CA PRO A 241 -16.28 3.48 4.97
C PRO A 241 -14.78 3.46 5.24
N LEU A 242 -14.13 4.63 5.25
CA LEU A 242 -12.69 4.75 5.47
C LEU A 242 -12.33 4.56 6.96
N ALA A 243 -13.18 5.06 7.86
CA ALA A 243 -13.05 4.85 9.30
C ALA A 243 -13.25 3.36 9.68
N TYR A 244 -14.25 2.69 9.10
CA TYR A 244 -14.47 1.26 9.33
C TYR A 244 -13.34 0.38 8.77
N GLY A 245 -12.75 0.76 7.62
CA GLY A 245 -11.59 0.08 7.04
C GLY A 245 -10.36 0.15 7.94
N LEU A 246 -10.12 1.29 8.57
CA LEU A 246 -8.99 1.50 9.48
C LEU A 246 -9.14 0.72 10.79
N ILE A 247 -10.37 0.68 11.33
CA ILE A 247 -10.69 -0.15 12.50
C ILE A 247 -10.46 -1.64 12.17
N LEU A 248 -10.91 -2.11 11.01
CA LEU A 248 -10.68 -3.48 10.55
C LEU A 248 -9.19 -3.80 10.38
N ALA A 249 -8.40 -2.89 9.81
CA ALA A 249 -6.96 -3.06 9.65
C ALA A 249 -6.23 -3.11 11.00
N ALA A 250 -6.60 -2.24 11.95
CA ALA A 250 -6.05 -2.25 13.30
C ALA A 250 -6.39 -3.54 14.06
N VAL A 251 -7.63 -4.04 13.96
CA VAL A 251 -8.05 -5.32 14.55
C VAL A 251 -7.30 -6.49 13.91
N ALA A 252 -7.15 -6.51 12.59
CA ALA A 252 -6.39 -7.55 11.90
C ALA A 252 -4.91 -7.57 12.36
N LEU A 253 -4.29 -6.40 12.52
CA LEU A 253 -2.92 -6.28 12.99
C LEU A 253 -2.77 -6.72 14.45
N LEU A 254 -3.71 -6.35 15.32
CA LEU A 254 -3.73 -6.83 16.71
C LEU A 254 -3.86 -8.36 16.75
N CYS A 255 -4.75 -8.94 15.95
CA CYS A 255 -4.88 -10.39 15.84
C CYS A 255 -3.58 -11.06 15.36
N GLN A 256 -2.90 -10.49 14.35
CA GLN A 256 -1.62 -11.00 13.86
C GLN A 256 -0.51 -10.90 14.92
N LEU A 257 -0.47 -9.80 15.69
CA LEU A 257 0.50 -9.62 16.77
C LEU A 257 0.23 -10.63 17.91
N LEU A 258 -1.03 -10.83 18.29
CA LEU A 258 -1.43 -11.80 19.30
C LEU A 258 -1.13 -13.25 18.86
N LEU A 259 -1.33 -13.57 17.59
CA LEU A 259 -0.96 -14.87 17.01
C LEU A 259 0.56 -15.07 16.98
N ALA A 260 1.35 -14.02 16.72
CA ALA A 260 2.80 -14.08 16.73
C ALA A 260 3.38 -14.20 18.15
N LEU A 261 2.71 -13.62 19.16
CA LEU A 261 3.08 -13.68 20.57
C LEU A 261 2.58 -14.95 21.27
N ALA A 262 1.61 -15.66 20.69
CA ALA A 262 1.14 -16.92 21.23
C ALA A 262 2.29 -17.94 21.25
N PRO A 263 2.57 -18.59 22.41
CA PRO A 263 3.64 -19.57 22.50
C PRO A 263 3.36 -20.69 21.50
N ALA A 264 4.31 -20.90 20.58
CA ALA A 264 4.22 -21.93 19.56
C ALA A 264 4.13 -23.31 20.24
N GLY A 265 2.91 -23.80 20.42
CA GLY A 265 2.66 -25.17 20.83
C GLY A 265 3.24 -26.11 19.77
N PRO A 266 3.93 -27.21 20.16
CA PRO A 266 4.72 -28.04 19.24
C PRO A 266 3.92 -28.72 18.11
N GLU A 267 2.58 -28.67 18.12
CA GLU A 267 1.73 -29.34 17.11
C GLU A 267 0.63 -28.46 16.47
N ALA A 268 0.57 -27.16 16.77
CA ALA A 268 -0.48 -26.32 16.21
C ALA A 268 -0.14 -25.92 14.77
N GLY A 269 -1.02 -26.28 13.82
CA GLY A 269 -0.92 -25.93 12.40
C GLY A 269 -0.96 -24.41 12.14
N VAL A 270 0.17 -23.75 12.38
CA VAL A 270 0.43 -22.32 12.13
C VAL A 270 0.07 -21.83 10.71
N PRO A 271 0.24 -22.59 9.60
CA PRO A 271 0.02 -22.02 8.27
C PRO A 271 -1.44 -21.62 8.00
N HIS A 272 -2.42 -22.33 8.57
CA HIS A 272 -3.84 -22.01 8.34
C HIS A 272 -4.33 -20.82 9.15
N ALA A 273 -3.82 -20.61 10.37
CA ALA A 273 -4.15 -19.43 11.18
C ALA A 273 -3.56 -18.14 10.59
N GLN A 274 -2.36 -18.23 9.99
CA GLN A 274 -1.73 -17.09 9.34
C GLN A 274 -2.44 -16.73 8.02
N GLN A 275 -2.88 -17.73 7.23
CA GLN A 275 -3.70 -17.51 6.03
C GLN A 275 -5.07 -16.89 6.36
N THR A 276 -5.75 -17.33 7.42
CA THR A 276 -7.06 -16.77 7.80
C THR A 276 -6.94 -15.35 8.35
N ALA A 277 -5.81 -14.99 8.96
CA ALA A 277 -5.53 -13.61 9.38
C ALA A 277 -5.13 -12.67 8.23
N GLN A 278 -4.65 -13.20 7.09
CA GLN A 278 -4.34 -12.39 5.89
C GLN A 278 -5.59 -11.99 5.10
N LEU A 279 -6.63 -12.83 5.09
CA LEU A 279 -7.91 -12.55 4.43
C LEU A 279 -8.61 -11.24 4.87
N PRO A 280 -8.80 -10.94 6.16
CA PRO A 280 -9.42 -9.69 6.59
C PRO A 280 -8.52 -8.47 6.31
N LEU A 281 -7.20 -8.65 6.31
CA LEU A 281 -6.25 -7.60 5.92
C LEU A 281 -6.40 -7.25 4.43
N GLN A 282 -6.40 -8.27 3.55
CA GLN A 282 -6.62 -8.10 2.11
C GLN A 282 -8.00 -7.53 1.80
N ALA A 283 -9.04 -7.98 2.51
CA ALA A 283 -10.41 -7.45 2.37
C ALA A 283 -10.49 -5.97 2.81
N GLY A 284 -9.86 -5.59 3.92
CA GLY A 284 -9.78 -4.20 4.37
C GLY A 284 -9.03 -3.30 3.38
N LEU A 285 -7.94 -3.80 2.80
CA LEU A 285 -7.15 -3.10 1.78
C LEU A 285 -7.94 -2.94 0.46
N ALA A 286 -8.67 -3.97 0.04
CA ALA A 286 -9.57 -3.91 -1.11
C ALA A 286 -10.71 -2.90 -0.88
N LEU A 287 -11.32 -2.89 0.31
CA LEU A 287 -12.34 -1.90 0.67
C LEU A 287 -11.79 -0.47 0.66
N GLY A 288 -10.56 -0.28 1.15
CA GLY A 288 -9.85 1.00 1.10
C GLY A 288 -9.53 1.47 -0.33
N LEU A 289 -9.13 0.53 -1.22
CA LEU A 289 -8.89 0.81 -2.64
C LEU A 289 -10.17 1.15 -3.41
N VAL A 290 -11.30 0.54 -3.06
CA VAL A 290 -12.63 0.91 -3.57
C VAL A 290 -13.04 2.30 -3.07
N GLY A 291 -12.67 2.65 -1.83
CA GLY A 291 -12.89 3.97 -1.24
C GLY A 291 -12.12 5.12 -1.91
N LEU A 292 -10.99 4.84 -2.58
CA LEU A 292 -10.17 5.84 -3.30
C LEU A 292 -10.84 6.40 -4.58
N GLY A 293 -11.98 5.85 -5.00
CA GLY A 293 -12.85 6.42 -6.02
C GLY A 293 -12.51 6.06 -7.48
N VAL A 294 -13.55 5.82 -8.28
CA VAL A 294 -13.49 5.39 -9.70
C VAL A 294 -12.74 6.37 -10.62
N ARG A 295 -12.71 7.66 -10.26
CA ARG A 295 -12.08 8.72 -11.07
C ARG A 295 -10.56 8.59 -11.19
N LEU A 296 -9.89 8.03 -10.19
CA LEU A 296 -8.44 7.84 -10.23
C LEU A 296 -8.03 6.55 -10.97
N TRP A 297 -8.91 5.54 -10.96
CA TRP A 297 -8.69 4.23 -11.58
C TRP A 297 -8.79 4.24 -13.10
N LEU A 298 -9.70 5.04 -13.68
CA LEU A 298 -9.89 5.16 -15.12
C LEU A 298 -8.63 5.57 -15.92
N PRO A 299 -7.92 6.67 -15.57
CA PRO A 299 -6.70 7.03 -16.28
C PRO A 299 -5.56 6.04 -16.01
N LEU A 300 -5.53 5.40 -14.84
CA LEU A 300 -4.54 4.37 -14.51
C LEU A 300 -4.73 3.12 -15.38
N ALA A 301 -5.95 2.60 -15.46
CA ALA A 301 -6.28 1.46 -16.30
C ALA A 301 -6.04 1.77 -17.78
N ALA A 302 -6.39 2.98 -18.23
CA ALA A 302 -6.18 3.41 -19.61
C ALA A 302 -4.70 3.48 -20.02
N VAL A 303 -3.76 3.66 -19.09
CA VAL A 303 -2.32 3.75 -19.39
C VAL A 303 -1.60 2.42 -19.14
N VAL A 304 -1.91 1.75 -18.02
CA VAL A 304 -1.21 0.53 -17.61
C VAL A 304 -1.65 -0.67 -18.44
N VAL A 305 -2.95 -0.81 -18.73
CA VAL A 305 -3.48 -1.99 -19.44
C VAL A 305 -2.96 -2.10 -20.89
N PRO A 306 -2.90 -1.03 -21.70
CA PRO A 306 -2.31 -1.12 -23.03
C PRO A 306 -0.80 -1.37 -22.96
N GLY A 307 -0.11 -0.74 -22.00
CA GLY A 307 1.33 -0.90 -21.82
C GLY A 307 1.72 -2.34 -21.46
N THR A 308 1.00 -2.97 -20.53
CA THR A 308 1.20 -4.38 -20.18
C THR A 308 0.78 -5.31 -21.33
N LEU A 309 -0.34 -5.04 -22.03
CA LEU A 309 -0.75 -5.83 -23.19
C LEU A 309 0.28 -5.82 -24.34
N LEU A 310 1.00 -4.72 -24.52
CA LEU A 310 2.06 -4.61 -25.53
C LEU A 310 3.32 -5.40 -25.14
N LEU A 311 3.64 -5.47 -23.85
CA LEU A 311 4.84 -6.13 -23.32
C LEU A 311 4.68 -7.64 -23.12
N LEU A 312 3.45 -8.15 -22.99
CA LEU A 312 3.23 -9.58 -22.82
C LEU A 312 3.36 -10.38 -24.14
N PRO A 313 3.93 -11.60 -24.11
CA PRO A 313 3.97 -12.52 -25.24
C PRO A 313 2.55 -12.95 -25.67
N ALA A 314 2.37 -13.29 -26.95
CA ALA A 314 1.05 -13.51 -27.56
C ALA A 314 0.19 -14.55 -26.82
N GLU A 315 0.81 -15.63 -26.35
CA GLU A 315 0.16 -16.71 -25.59
C GLU A 315 -0.42 -16.23 -24.25
N ALA A 316 0.26 -15.29 -23.58
CA ALA A 316 -0.20 -14.73 -22.32
C ALA A 316 -1.28 -13.64 -22.52
N ARG A 317 -1.35 -13.02 -23.72
CA ARG A 317 -2.41 -12.05 -24.05
C ARG A 317 -3.79 -12.70 -24.13
N GLU A 318 -3.88 -13.95 -24.61
CA GLU A 318 -5.15 -14.67 -24.68
C GLU A 318 -5.69 -15.02 -23.29
N GLY A 319 -4.81 -15.51 -22.40
CA GLY A 319 -5.16 -15.73 -20.99
C GLY A 319 -5.58 -14.45 -20.28
N LEU A 320 -4.83 -13.35 -20.47
CA LEU A 320 -5.14 -12.05 -19.87
C LEU A 320 -6.47 -11.47 -20.39
N ARG A 321 -6.79 -11.65 -21.69
CA ARG A 321 -8.08 -11.25 -22.26
C ARG A 321 -9.24 -12.02 -21.64
N GLY A 322 -9.07 -13.31 -21.39
CA GLY A 322 -10.07 -14.14 -20.68
C GLY A 322 -10.31 -13.63 -19.25
N VAL A 323 -9.25 -13.34 -18.51
CA VAL A 323 -9.33 -12.80 -17.14
C VAL A 323 -9.94 -11.39 -17.11
N LEU A 324 -9.52 -10.50 -18.00
CA LEU A 324 -10.09 -9.16 -18.15
C LEU A 324 -11.56 -9.20 -18.57
N GLY A 325 -11.95 -10.14 -19.42
CA GLY A 325 -13.35 -10.37 -19.80
C GLY A 325 -14.19 -10.82 -18.61
N ALA A 326 -13.70 -11.78 -17.82
CA ALA A 326 -14.38 -12.26 -16.62
C ALA A 326 -14.49 -11.16 -15.54
N PHE A 327 -13.42 -10.42 -15.29
CA PHE A 327 -13.43 -9.27 -14.36
C PHE A 327 -14.31 -8.13 -14.87
N GLY A 328 -14.26 -7.83 -16.17
CA GLY A 328 -15.11 -6.81 -16.79
C GLY A 328 -16.60 -7.16 -16.68
N GLY A 329 -16.95 -8.44 -16.87
CA GLY A 329 -18.32 -8.93 -16.67
C GLY A 329 -18.77 -8.85 -15.21
N ALA A 330 -17.94 -9.28 -14.27
CA ALA A 330 -18.25 -9.21 -12.84
C ALA A 330 -18.34 -7.76 -12.33
N ALA A 331 -17.44 -6.88 -12.77
CA ALA A 331 -17.46 -5.46 -12.44
C ALA A 331 -18.65 -4.74 -13.08
N GLY A 332 -19.03 -5.11 -14.31
CA GLY A 332 -20.25 -4.63 -14.95
C GLY A 332 -21.50 -4.97 -14.14
N GLY A 333 -21.64 -6.23 -13.73
CA GLY A 333 -22.76 -6.65 -12.87
C GLY A 333 -22.78 -5.95 -11.51
N ALA A 334 -21.62 -5.73 -10.88
CA ALA A 334 -21.52 -4.97 -9.64
C ALA A 334 -21.87 -3.48 -9.81
N ALA A 335 -21.48 -2.87 -10.94
CA ALA A 335 -21.81 -1.49 -11.26
C ALA A 335 -23.31 -1.32 -11.53
N GLU A 336 -23.95 -2.26 -12.22
CA GLU A 336 -25.42 -2.27 -12.42
C GLU A 336 -26.17 -2.43 -11.10
N TYR A 337 -25.69 -3.31 -10.21
CA TYR A 337 -26.23 -3.46 -8.87
C TYR A 337 -26.10 -2.17 -8.04
N LEU A 338 -24.91 -1.56 -8.02
CA LEU A 338 -24.69 -0.29 -7.32
C LEU A 338 -25.52 0.85 -7.92
N ALA A 339 -25.65 0.92 -9.24
CA ALA A 339 -26.52 1.88 -9.92
C ALA A 339 -27.97 1.72 -9.47
N SER A 340 -28.48 0.48 -9.43
CA SER A 340 -29.81 0.15 -8.91
C SER A 340 -29.99 0.58 -7.44
N CYS A 341 -29.01 0.29 -6.57
CA CYS A 341 -29.02 0.72 -5.17
C CYS A 341 -29.00 2.25 -5.02
N THR A 342 -28.16 2.95 -5.79
CA THR A 342 -28.14 4.43 -5.76
C THR A 342 -29.44 5.03 -6.25
N GLN A 343 -30.07 4.45 -7.27
CA GLN A 343 -31.37 4.92 -7.77
C GLN A 343 -32.48 4.69 -6.75
N ALA A 344 -32.47 3.54 -6.06
CA ALA A 344 -33.40 3.26 -4.96
C ALA A 344 -33.22 4.25 -3.80
N TYR A 345 -31.97 4.53 -3.42
CA TYR A 345 -31.65 5.49 -2.36
C TYR A 345 -32.06 6.93 -2.72
N VAL A 346 -31.79 7.38 -3.95
CA VAL A 346 -32.19 8.72 -4.42
C VAL A 346 -33.71 8.86 -4.39
N LYS A 347 -34.45 7.85 -4.85
CA LYS A 347 -35.92 7.84 -4.75
C LYS A 347 -36.40 7.94 -3.31
N GLN A 348 -35.82 7.16 -2.40
CA GLN A 348 -36.18 7.22 -0.98
C GLN A 348 -35.97 8.62 -0.39
N ARG A 349 -34.88 9.29 -0.79
CA ARG A 349 -34.56 10.66 -0.34
C ARG A 349 -35.48 11.71 -0.96
N GLN A 350 -35.93 11.52 -2.20
CA GLN A 350 -36.93 12.37 -2.84
C GLN A 350 -38.28 12.28 -2.13
N TYR A 351 -38.76 11.07 -1.85
CA TYR A 351 -39.99 10.86 -1.07
C TYR A 351 -39.90 11.51 0.32
N ALA A 352 -38.77 11.37 1.02
CA ALA A 352 -38.60 12.02 2.32
C ALA A 352 -38.69 13.55 2.24
N LYS A 353 -38.17 14.16 1.15
CA LYS A 353 -38.30 15.60 0.93
C LYS A 353 -39.72 16.00 0.58
N GLU A 354 -40.41 15.24 -0.26
CA GLU A 354 -41.80 15.50 -0.65
C GLU A 354 -42.73 15.45 0.56
N VAL A 355 -42.56 14.47 1.46
CA VAL A 355 -43.30 14.38 2.72
C VAL A 355 -43.05 15.61 3.60
N LEU A 356 -41.79 16.06 3.70
CA LEU A 356 -41.44 17.25 4.48
C LEU A 356 -42.04 18.53 3.88
N HIS A 357 -42.07 18.64 2.55
CA HIS A 357 -42.73 19.75 1.86
C HIS A 357 -44.25 19.74 2.04
N ALA A 358 -44.89 18.57 1.97
CA ALA A 358 -46.32 18.42 2.24
C ALA A 358 -46.65 18.84 3.68
N GLN A 359 -45.89 18.37 4.68
CA GLN A 359 -46.07 18.76 6.08
C GLN A 359 -45.90 20.27 6.31
N ARG A 360 -44.95 20.91 5.63
CA ARG A 360 -44.78 22.37 5.70
C ARG A 360 -45.92 23.13 5.03
N ALA A 361 -46.44 22.62 3.91
CA ALA A 361 -47.58 23.23 3.23
C ALA A 361 -48.83 23.15 4.12
N ASP A 362 -49.08 22.00 4.76
CA ASP A 362 -50.20 21.82 5.70
C ASP A 362 -50.06 22.73 6.93
N ALA A 363 -48.84 22.87 7.47
CA ALA A 363 -48.57 23.76 8.61
C ALA A 363 -48.83 25.24 8.25
N MET A 364 -48.37 25.68 7.08
CA MET A 364 -48.60 27.06 6.60
C MET A 364 -50.09 27.32 6.32
N ALA A 365 -50.80 26.34 5.74
CA ALA A 365 -52.24 26.46 5.52
C ALA A 365 -53.00 26.63 6.85
N ALA A 366 -52.65 25.85 7.87
CA ALA A 366 -53.24 25.95 9.20
C ALA A 366 -52.93 27.29 9.90
N GLU A 367 -51.74 27.87 9.69
CA GLU A 367 -51.41 29.21 10.20
C GLU A 367 -52.24 30.31 9.51
N VAL A 368 -52.39 30.23 8.18
CA VAL A 368 -53.21 31.18 7.42
C VAL A 368 -54.68 31.11 7.85
N GLU A 369 -55.24 29.91 8.07
CA GLU A 369 -56.61 29.75 8.58
C GLU A 369 -56.79 30.37 9.97
N ARG A 370 -55.81 30.22 10.87
CA ARG A 370 -55.84 30.86 12.20
C ARG A 370 -55.76 32.37 12.10
N GLU A 371 -54.94 32.92 11.20
CA GLU A 371 -54.87 34.36 10.99
C GLU A 371 -56.16 34.94 10.41
N LEU A 372 -56.79 34.23 9.47
CA LEU A 372 -58.08 34.62 8.90
C LEU A 372 -59.20 34.56 9.94
N ALA A 373 -59.26 33.51 10.76
CA ALA A 373 -60.21 33.40 11.85
C ALA A 373 -60.06 34.51 12.89
N ARG A 374 -58.82 34.98 13.14
CA ARG A 374 -58.55 36.10 14.06
C ARG A 374 -58.98 37.47 13.50
N LYS A 375 -59.06 37.61 12.17
CA LYS A 375 -59.43 38.85 11.48
C LYS A 375 -60.92 38.96 11.12
N ALA A 376 -61.71 37.90 11.33
CA ALA A 376 -63.15 37.92 11.10
C ALA A 376 -63.85 38.74 12.22
N PRO A 377 -64.58 39.83 11.88
CA PRO A 377 -65.23 40.71 12.85
C PRO A 377 -66.50 40.14 13.48
#